data_AF-A0A9E4FKW8-F1
#
_entry.id   AF-A0A9E4FKW8-F1
#
_cell.length_a   1.000
_cell.length_b   1.000
_cell.length_c   1.000
_cell.angle_alpha   90.00
_cell.angle_beta   90.00
_cell.angle_gamma   90.00
#
_symmetry.space_group_name_H-M   'P 1'
#
loop_
_entity.id
_entity.type
_entity.pdbx_description
1 polymer ?
#
loop_
_entity_poly.entity_id
_entity_poly.type
_entity_poly.pdbx_seq_one_letter_code
_entity_poly.pdbx_strand_id
1 'polypeptide(L)'
;MKFDLMVLPSIPATLEEREALRPVGRNNERYQEMISQIRKIAVMADDMGIDAFSTTEHHLHSEGFEASVAPLLLYTDLAARTKRIKFAPLGLVLPSWDPIRCAEELAILDHLTQGRLIAGFARGYQDRWLNVLGQHYHVTGAPMDGSDIDKHNRNVFEEVFTIIKKAWTEETIEYKGQYYNIPQPYEEGIRRWPVADWTKQYGAPGELDEEGVVRRVSVIPKPYQQPHPPLRQPFSVSEATIRWCARETILPWILISYPENFTKLCKAYQEEAATVGRELPVGGSVGAARAISIGKTYEEARALGFKGTALGFHAYF
;
A
#
# COMPACT_ATOMS: atom_id res chain seq x y z
N MET A 1 -4.38 16.07 16.10
CA MET A 1 -3.41 15.12 15.51
C MET A 1 -4.13 13.80 15.32
N LYS A 2 -3.87 13.09 14.21
CA LYS A 2 -4.46 11.77 13.96
C LYS A 2 -3.44 10.68 14.22
N PHE A 3 -3.87 9.51 14.66
CA PHE A 3 -3.01 8.38 14.99
C PHE A 3 -3.31 7.17 14.13
N ASP A 4 -2.25 6.50 13.69
CA ASP A 4 -2.32 5.24 12.96
C ASP A 4 -1.59 4.17 13.75
N LEU A 5 -2.27 3.07 14.04
CA LEU A 5 -1.67 1.90 14.65
C LEU A 5 -1.16 0.97 13.55
N MET A 6 0.15 1.05 13.30
CA MET A 6 0.84 0.07 12.46
C MET A 6 1.08 -1.21 13.26
N VAL A 7 0.51 -2.30 12.77
CA VAL A 7 0.80 -3.67 13.23
C VAL A 7 1.64 -4.34 12.15
N LEU A 8 2.71 -5.01 12.58
CA LEU A 8 3.51 -5.87 11.72
C LEU A 8 3.13 -7.32 12.01
N PRO A 9 2.24 -7.95 11.21
CA PRO A 9 1.82 -9.33 11.44
C PRO A 9 3.06 -10.23 11.53
N SER A 10 3.19 -10.94 12.65
CA SER A 10 4.31 -11.83 12.91
C SER A 10 3.78 -13.07 13.60
N ILE A 11 4.23 -14.23 13.17
CA ILE A 11 3.85 -15.50 13.77
C ILE A 11 4.34 -15.50 15.23
N PRO A 12 3.47 -15.68 16.23
CA PRO A 12 3.86 -15.64 17.63
C PRO A 12 4.80 -16.80 17.91
N ALA A 13 6.06 -16.49 18.20
CA ALA A 13 7.10 -17.46 18.56
C ALA A 13 8.31 -16.75 19.18
N THR A 14 8.92 -17.37 20.21
CA THR A 14 10.25 -16.98 20.70
C THR A 14 11.33 -17.32 19.67
N LEU A 15 12.55 -16.78 19.82
CA LEU A 15 13.65 -17.11 18.91
C LEU A 15 13.99 -18.62 18.91
N GLU A 16 13.95 -19.26 20.10
CA GLU A 16 14.15 -20.71 20.26
C GLU A 16 13.04 -21.51 19.57
N GLU A 17 11.78 -21.11 19.71
CA GLU A 17 10.66 -21.75 19.01
C GLU A 17 10.77 -21.58 17.49
N ARG A 18 11.22 -20.42 17.01
CA ARG A 18 11.46 -20.19 15.58
C ARG A 18 12.52 -21.12 15.04
N GLU A 19 13.56 -21.43 15.80
CA GLU A 19 14.60 -22.39 15.42
C GLU A 19 14.06 -23.83 15.44
N ALA A 20 13.30 -24.21 16.47
CA ALA A 20 12.76 -25.55 16.61
C ALA A 20 11.65 -25.89 15.59
N LEU A 21 10.87 -24.90 15.14
CA LEU A 21 9.69 -25.07 14.30
C LEU A 21 9.91 -24.68 12.83
N ARG A 22 11.15 -24.67 12.34
CA ARG A 22 11.47 -24.18 10.99
C ARG A 22 10.79 -25.01 9.89
N PRO A 23 10.13 -24.38 8.90
CA PRO A 23 9.78 -22.96 8.83
C PRO A 23 8.51 -22.64 9.65
N VAL A 24 8.64 -21.77 10.65
CA VAL A 24 7.50 -21.38 11.51
C VAL A 24 6.43 -20.61 10.74
N GLY A 25 6.81 -19.93 9.64
CA GLY A 25 5.89 -19.22 8.74
C GLY A 25 4.85 -20.13 8.07
N ARG A 26 5.06 -21.45 8.08
CA ARG A 26 4.08 -22.45 7.59
C ARG A 26 3.29 -23.14 8.71
N ASN A 27 3.46 -22.72 9.96
CA ASN A 27 2.71 -23.27 11.08
C ASN A 27 1.30 -22.67 11.12
N ASN A 28 0.31 -23.47 10.67
CA ASN A 28 -1.09 -23.04 10.56
C ASN A 28 -1.71 -22.65 11.92
N GLU A 29 -1.36 -23.35 13.00
CA GLU A 29 -1.90 -23.08 14.34
C GLU A 29 -1.42 -21.70 14.83
N ARG A 30 -0.12 -21.42 14.73
CA ARG A 30 0.44 -20.11 15.10
C ARG A 30 -0.01 -19.00 14.16
N TYR A 31 -0.23 -19.29 12.88
CA TYR A 31 -0.83 -18.32 11.95
C TYR A 31 -2.26 -17.96 12.40
N GLN A 32 -3.07 -18.94 12.80
CA GLN A 32 -4.41 -18.67 13.36
C GLN A 32 -4.35 -17.89 14.67
N GLU A 33 -3.35 -18.17 15.52
CA GLU A 33 -3.12 -17.37 16.73
C GLU A 33 -2.81 -15.91 16.39
N MET A 34 -1.90 -15.66 15.43
CA MET A 34 -1.59 -14.31 14.94
C MET A 34 -2.85 -13.57 14.47
N ILE A 35 -3.69 -14.21 13.65
CA ILE A 35 -4.95 -13.62 13.16
C ILE A 35 -5.90 -13.30 14.32
N SER A 36 -6.03 -14.20 15.31
CA SER A 36 -6.84 -13.97 16.51
C SER A 36 -6.35 -12.76 17.31
N GLN A 37 -5.03 -12.61 17.48
CA GLN A 37 -4.42 -11.48 18.17
C GLN A 37 -4.64 -10.17 17.40
N ILE A 38 -4.41 -10.15 16.08
CA ILE A 38 -4.63 -8.98 15.23
C ILE A 38 -6.08 -8.49 15.31
N ARG A 39 -7.06 -9.41 15.26
CA ARG A 39 -8.49 -9.06 15.43
C ARG A 39 -8.75 -8.34 16.75
N LYS A 40 -8.20 -8.85 17.86
CA LYS A 40 -8.34 -8.22 19.18
C LYS A 40 -7.73 -6.82 19.20
N ILE A 41 -6.53 -6.65 18.62
CA ILE A 41 -5.84 -5.36 18.55
C ILE A 41 -6.66 -4.37 17.72
N ALA A 42 -7.20 -4.77 16.57
CA ALA A 42 -7.98 -3.88 15.70
C ALA A 42 -9.28 -3.40 16.37
N VAL A 43 -10.01 -4.31 17.05
CA VAL A 43 -11.23 -3.95 17.81
C VAL A 43 -10.88 -2.99 18.94
N MET A 44 -9.81 -3.26 19.70
CA MET A 44 -9.36 -2.38 20.77
C MET A 44 -8.96 -1.01 20.24
N ALA A 45 -8.24 -0.93 19.13
CA ALA A 45 -7.84 0.33 18.50
C ALA A 45 -9.06 1.15 18.06
N ASP A 46 -10.07 0.51 17.46
CA ASP A 46 -11.32 1.14 17.08
C ASP A 46 -12.10 1.67 18.29
N ASP A 47 -12.20 0.87 19.37
CA ASP A 47 -12.87 1.26 20.62
C ASP A 47 -12.17 2.43 21.32
N MET A 48 -10.83 2.50 21.23
CA MET A 48 -10.03 3.61 21.74
C MET A 48 -10.07 4.86 20.87
N GLY A 49 -10.65 4.79 19.67
CA GLY A 49 -10.76 5.93 18.75
C GLY A 49 -9.48 6.23 17.97
N ILE A 50 -8.62 5.23 17.73
CA ILE A 50 -7.50 5.36 16.80
C ILE A 50 -8.04 5.60 15.38
N ASP A 51 -7.46 6.54 14.63
CA ASP A 51 -7.98 6.94 13.32
C ASP A 51 -7.78 5.89 12.23
N ALA A 52 -6.65 5.18 12.26
CA ALA A 52 -6.29 4.20 11.24
C ALA A 52 -5.56 2.98 11.82
N PHE A 53 -5.73 1.85 11.16
CA PHE A 53 -5.05 0.59 11.39
C PHE A 53 -4.30 0.19 10.13
N SER A 54 -3.02 -0.11 10.27
CA SER A 54 -2.14 -0.38 9.15
C SER A 54 -1.38 -1.68 9.32
N THR A 55 -1.12 -2.33 8.20
CA THR A 55 -0.18 -3.45 8.06
C THR A 55 0.64 -3.26 6.80
N THR A 56 1.79 -3.93 6.73
CA THR A 56 2.65 -3.95 5.55
C THR A 56 2.20 -5.01 4.54
N GLU A 57 2.82 -5.05 3.37
CA GLU A 57 2.72 -6.17 2.44
C GLU A 57 4.10 -6.82 2.27
N HIS A 58 4.22 -8.09 2.65
CA HIS A 58 5.46 -8.87 2.49
C HIS A 58 5.14 -10.32 2.17
N HIS A 59 6.04 -10.97 1.44
CA HIS A 59 5.85 -12.31 0.91
C HIS A 59 7.07 -13.19 1.16
N LEU A 60 6.87 -14.50 1.23
CA LEU A 60 7.95 -15.50 1.31
C LEU A 60 8.82 -15.42 2.59
N HIS A 61 8.23 -14.97 3.70
CA HIS A 61 8.84 -14.96 5.03
C HIS A 61 8.63 -16.28 5.77
N SER A 62 9.38 -17.31 5.38
CA SER A 62 9.36 -18.65 6.02
C SER A 62 9.70 -18.64 7.52
N GLU A 63 10.41 -17.62 7.97
CA GLU A 63 10.80 -17.29 9.34
C GLU A 63 9.63 -16.76 10.19
N GLY A 64 8.49 -16.42 9.56
CA GLY A 64 7.29 -15.94 10.24
C GLY A 64 7.38 -14.53 10.83
N PHE A 65 8.32 -13.69 10.37
CA PHE A 65 8.22 -12.23 10.52
C PHE A 65 7.48 -11.65 9.32
N GLU A 66 6.91 -10.44 9.45
CA GLU A 66 6.22 -9.73 8.35
C GLU A 66 5.23 -10.62 7.55
N ALA A 67 4.43 -11.43 8.25
CA ALA A 67 3.54 -12.44 7.68
C ALA A 67 2.23 -11.85 7.10
N SER A 68 2.31 -10.69 6.47
CA SER A 68 1.20 -9.93 5.89
C SER A 68 1.18 -10.02 4.36
N VAL A 69 0.88 -11.22 3.85
CA VAL A 69 0.88 -11.54 2.41
C VAL A 69 -0.34 -11.00 1.64
N ALA A 70 -1.43 -10.67 2.34
CA ALA A 70 -2.69 -10.27 1.72
C ALA A 70 -3.42 -9.23 2.60
N PRO A 71 -2.90 -7.99 2.71
CA PRO A 71 -3.45 -6.98 3.61
C PRO A 71 -4.93 -6.65 3.33
N LEU A 72 -5.36 -6.64 2.06
CA LEU A 72 -6.76 -6.33 1.71
C LEU A 72 -7.76 -7.38 2.23
N LEU A 73 -7.39 -8.67 2.21
CA LEU A 73 -8.20 -9.74 2.77
C LEU A 73 -8.29 -9.63 4.29
N LEU A 74 -7.17 -9.32 4.94
CA LEU A 74 -7.14 -9.07 6.39
C LEU A 74 -8.04 -7.88 6.75
N TYR A 75 -7.93 -6.77 6.02
CA TYR A 75 -8.76 -5.58 6.26
C TYR A 75 -10.24 -5.85 6.04
N THR A 76 -10.62 -6.73 5.11
CA THR A 76 -12.02 -7.14 4.96
C THR A 76 -12.55 -7.80 6.23
N ASP A 77 -11.80 -8.73 6.83
CA ASP A 77 -12.18 -9.36 8.11
C ASP A 77 -12.21 -8.36 9.28
N LEU A 78 -11.23 -7.46 9.37
CA LEU A 78 -11.18 -6.46 10.43
C LEU A 78 -12.27 -5.39 10.27
N ALA A 79 -12.63 -5.03 9.04
CA ALA A 79 -13.70 -4.09 8.74
C ALA A 79 -15.05 -4.58 9.24
N ALA A 80 -15.33 -5.88 9.11
CA ALA A 80 -16.55 -6.51 9.63
C ALA A 80 -16.64 -6.53 11.16
N ARG A 81 -15.53 -6.26 11.86
CA ARG A 81 -15.41 -6.31 13.33
C ARG A 81 -15.25 -4.94 13.97
N THR A 82 -15.11 -3.90 13.17
CA THR A 82 -14.85 -2.52 13.61
C THR A 82 -15.88 -1.57 13.03
N LYS A 83 -16.04 -0.40 13.67
CA LYS A 83 -17.10 0.56 13.37
C LYS A 83 -16.58 1.81 12.68
N ARG A 84 -15.39 2.30 13.06
CA ARG A 84 -14.93 3.65 12.67
C ARG A 84 -13.53 3.68 12.09
N ILE A 85 -12.63 2.84 12.61
CA ILE A 85 -11.21 2.85 12.24
C ILE A 85 -11.03 2.67 10.74
N LYS A 86 -10.10 3.44 10.17
CA LYS A 86 -9.71 3.34 8.77
C LYS A 86 -8.65 2.25 8.57
N PHE A 87 -8.58 1.71 7.37
CA PHE A 87 -7.54 0.74 7.00
C PHE A 87 -6.60 1.37 5.99
N ALA A 88 -5.30 1.30 6.27
CA ALA A 88 -4.28 1.87 5.41
C ALA A 88 -3.14 0.86 5.21
N PRO A 89 -3.00 0.22 4.04
CA PRO A 89 -1.77 -0.49 3.75
C PRO A 89 -0.60 0.49 3.92
N LEU A 90 0.46 0.07 4.60
CA LEU A 90 1.73 0.81 4.63
C LEU A 90 2.84 -0.02 3.96
N GLY A 91 2.74 -0.43 2.69
CA GLY A 91 1.79 -0.13 1.63
C GLY A 91 1.74 -1.31 0.66
N LEU A 92 0.76 -1.33 -0.25
CA LEU A 92 0.74 -2.31 -1.34
C LEU A 92 1.94 -2.07 -2.24
N VAL A 93 2.66 -3.13 -2.58
CA VAL A 93 3.93 -3.01 -3.30
C VAL A 93 3.69 -3.13 -4.79
N LEU A 94 3.36 -2.00 -5.41
CA LEU A 94 2.84 -1.91 -6.79
C LEU A 94 3.65 -2.67 -7.85
N PRO A 95 5.01 -2.72 -7.80
CA PRO A 95 5.77 -3.51 -8.77
C PRO A 95 5.53 -5.03 -8.73
N SER A 96 4.71 -5.53 -7.80
CA SER A 96 4.28 -6.93 -7.72
C SER A 96 2.79 -7.14 -8.06
N TRP A 97 2.08 -6.08 -8.43
CA TRP A 97 0.64 -6.09 -8.70
C TRP A 97 0.31 -5.87 -10.18
N ASP A 98 -0.79 -6.48 -10.62
CA ASP A 98 -1.51 -6.02 -11.80
C ASP A 98 -2.27 -4.71 -11.45
N PRO A 99 -2.10 -3.62 -12.22
CA PRO A 99 -2.69 -2.32 -11.91
C PRO A 99 -4.23 -2.35 -11.91
N ILE A 100 -4.85 -3.12 -12.82
CA ILE A 100 -6.30 -3.18 -12.93
C ILE A 100 -6.89 -3.96 -11.77
N ARG A 101 -6.32 -5.13 -11.47
CA ARG A 101 -6.71 -5.92 -10.28
C ARG A 101 -6.57 -5.12 -9.00
N CYS A 102 -5.45 -4.42 -8.83
CA CYS A 102 -5.22 -3.57 -7.66
C CYS A 102 -6.29 -2.48 -7.53
N ALA A 103 -6.62 -1.80 -8.64
CA ALA A 103 -7.67 -0.77 -8.66
C ALA A 103 -9.06 -1.33 -8.31
N GLU A 104 -9.42 -2.48 -8.89
CA GLU A 104 -10.71 -3.16 -8.63
C GLU A 104 -10.81 -3.65 -7.18
N GLU A 105 -9.79 -4.33 -6.66
CA GLU A 105 -9.79 -4.88 -5.30
C GLU A 105 -9.86 -3.77 -4.24
N LEU A 106 -9.12 -2.68 -4.43
CA LEU A 106 -9.20 -1.52 -3.55
C LEU A 106 -10.57 -0.84 -3.62
N ALA A 107 -11.16 -0.71 -4.81
CA ALA A 107 -12.50 -0.15 -4.95
C ALA A 107 -13.55 -1.01 -4.23
N ILE A 108 -13.48 -2.34 -4.38
CA ILE A 108 -14.36 -3.28 -3.67
C ILE A 108 -14.17 -3.16 -2.16
N LEU A 109 -12.92 -3.13 -1.66
CA LEU A 109 -12.66 -2.95 -0.24
C LEU A 109 -13.20 -1.61 0.27
N ASP A 110 -13.09 -0.55 -0.52
CA ASP A 110 -13.64 0.76 -0.16
C ASP A 110 -15.17 0.72 0.01
N HIS A 111 -15.87 0.00 -0.87
CA HIS A 111 -17.31 -0.27 -0.72
C HIS A 111 -17.63 -1.11 0.51
N LEU A 112 -16.91 -2.22 0.72
CA LEU A 112 -17.11 -3.11 1.87
C LEU A 112 -16.87 -2.39 3.21
N THR A 113 -15.93 -1.46 3.22
CA THR A 113 -15.60 -0.66 4.40
C THR A 113 -16.44 0.61 4.53
N GLN A 114 -17.26 0.95 3.52
CA GLN A 114 -18.04 2.18 3.41
C GLN A 114 -17.19 3.45 3.54
N GLY A 115 -16.08 3.50 2.80
CA GLY A 115 -15.21 4.67 2.76
C GLY A 115 -14.18 4.75 3.88
N ARG A 116 -13.85 3.62 4.52
CA ARG A 116 -12.81 3.55 5.55
C ARG A 116 -11.46 3.11 4.99
N LEU A 117 -11.30 2.99 3.67
CA LEU A 117 -10.00 2.72 3.05
C LEU A 117 -9.16 3.99 2.90
N ILE A 118 -7.86 3.83 3.09
CA ILE A 118 -6.81 4.74 2.64
C ILE A 118 -5.87 3.89 1.78
N ALA A 119 -5.66 4.26 0.52
CA ALA A 119 -4.81 3.50 -0.39
C ALA A 119 -3.34 3.90 -0.21
N GLY A 120 -2.54 3.00 0.35
CA GLY A 120 -1.10 3.21 0.54
C GLY A 120 -0.27 2.34 -0.38
N PHE A 121 0.73 2.93 -1.03
CA PHE A 121 1.51 2.29 -2.10
C PHE A 121 3.01 2.40 -1.87
N ALA A 122 3.77 1.34 -2.12
CA ALA A 122 5.22 1.29 -1.93
C ALA A 122 5.95 0.67 -3.14
N ARG A 123 7.25 0.93 -3.25
CA ARG A 123 8.12 0.29 -4.26
C ARG A 123 8.63 -1.09 -3.83
N GLY A 124 8.73 -1.30 -2.52
CA GLY A 124 9.30 -2.50 -1.90
C GLY A 124 10.83 -2.57 -2.00
N TYR A 125 11.47 -3.21 -1.03
CA TYR A 125 12.93 -3.19 -0.87
C TYR A 125 13.57 -4.59 -0.76
N GLN A 126 12.76 -5.65 -0.68
CA GLN A 126 13.24 -7.01 -0.43
C GLN A 126 13.29 -7.83 -1.73
N ASP A 127 14.50 -8.17 -2.19
CA ASP A 127 14.71 -8.96 -3.40
C ASP A 127 14.00 -10.31 -3.37
N ARG A 128 13.99 -10.99 -2.20
CA ARG A 128 13.53 -12.38 -2.06
C ARG A 128 12.19 -12.63 -2.75
N TRP A 129 11.24 -11.72 -2.58
CA TRP A 129 9.91 -11.89 -3.14
C TRP A 129 9.60 -10.92 -4.28
N LEU A 130 10.23 -9.75 -4.35
CA LEU A 130 10.03 -8.85 -5.49
C LEU A 130 10.54 -9.46 -6.78
N ASN A 131 11.70 -10.13 -6.75
CA ASN A 131 12.25 -10.80 -7.92
C ASN A 131 11.34 -11.94 -8.42
N VAL A 132 10.52 -12.50 -7.53
CA VAL A 132 9.60 -13.62 -7.85
C VAL A 132 8.26 -13.11 -8.36
N LEU A 133 7.64 -12.17 -7.66
CA LEU A 133 6.29 -11.68 -8.00
C LEU A 133 6.33 -10.61 -9.10
N GLY A 134 7.32 -9.72 -9.07
CA GLY A 134 7.51 -8.64 -10.04
C GLY A 134 8.31 -9.03 -11.29
N GLN A 135 8.56 -10.32 -11.52
CA GLN A 135 9.43 -10.79 -12.60
C GLN A 135 8.99 -10.32 -14.00
N HIS A 136 7.69 -10.08 -14.21
CA HIS A 136 7.13 -9.60 -15.48
C HIS A 136 7.49 -8.14 -15.77
N TYR A 137 7.83 -7.35 -14.74
CA TYR A 137 8.40 -6.01 -14.88
C TYR A 137 9.93 -6.01 -14.74
N HIS A 138 10.56 -7.16 -14.53
CA HIS A 138 12.00 -7.30 -14.27
C HIS A 138 12.51 -6.42 -13.12
N VAL A 139 11.69 -6.24 -12.07
CA VAL A 139 12.06 -5.45 -10.89
C VAL A 139 12.77 -6.28 -9.83
N THR A 140 13.58 -5.62 -9.02
CA THR A 140 14.18 -6.18 -7.81
C THR A 140 13.83 -5.34 -6.58
N GLY A 141 14.39 -5.63 -5.41
CA GLY A 141 14.31 -4.73 -4.24
C GLY A 141 14.85 -3.34 -4.56
N ALA A 142 14.12 -2.29 -4.18
CA ALA A 142 14.56 -0.91 -4.41
C ALA A 142 15.73 -0.54 -3.47
N PRO A 143 16.93 -0.24 -4.00
CA PRO A 143 18.11 0.08 -3.20
C PRO A 143 18.10 1.51 -2.63
N MET A 144 17.23 2.40 -3.13
CA MET A 144 17.10 3.80 -2.67
C MET A 144 18.37 4.65 -2.84
N ASP A 145 19.25 4.27 -3.76
CA ASP A 145 20.57 4.87 -3.97
C ASP A 145 20.68 5.71 -5.27
N GLY A 146 19.60 5.80 -6.06
CA GLY A 146 19.59 6.50 -7.34
C GLY A 146 20.28 5.76 -8.49
N SER A 147 20.64 4.48 -8.31
CA SER A 147 21.11 3.59 -9.37
C SER A 147 20.06 3.39 -10.46
N ASP A 148 20.45 2.78 -11.58
CA ASP A 148 19.52 2.47 -12.66
C ASP A 148 18.44 1.46 -12.24
N ILE A 149 18.75 0.59 -11.26
CA ILE A 149 17.76 -0.30 -10.62
C ILE A 149 16.73 0.55 -9.87
N ASP A 150 17.16 1.53 -9.07
CA ASP A 150 16.24 2.41 -8.33
C ASP A 150 15.33 3.22 -9.28
N LYS A 151 15.89 3.70 -10.40
CA LYS A 151 15.14 4.42 -11.44
C LYS A 151 14.14 3.52 -12.15
N HIS A 152 14.55 2.32 -12.58
CA HIS A 152 13.65 1.35 -13.22
C HIS A 152 12.48 0.99 -12.31
N ASN A 153 12.74 0.63 -11.05
CA ASN A 153 11.69 0.33 -10.08
C ASN A 153 10.75 1.52 -9.83
N ARG A 154 11.29 2.75 -9.84
CA ARG A 154 10.47 3.97 -9.74
C ARG A 154 9.57 4.13 -10.96
N ASN A 155 10.08 3.94 -12.17
CA ASN A 155 9.29 4.06 -13.40
C ASN A 155 8.15 3.05 -13.43
N VAL A 156 8.41 1.79 -13.07
CA VAL A 156 7.37 0.75 -12.95
C VAL A 156 6.32 1.16 -11.91
N PHE A 157 6.75 1.59 -10.72
CA PHE A 157 5.84 2.04 -9.67
C PHE A 157 4.95 3.21 -10.11
N GLU A 158 5.53 4.24 -10.74
CA GLU A 158 4.80 5.44 -11.18
C GLU A 158 3.83 5.11 -12.34
N GLU A 159 4.20 4.20 -13.25
CA GLU A 159 3.30 3.72 -14.31
C GLU A 159 2.10 2.95 -13.74
N VAL A 160 2.33 1.98 -12.86
CA VAL A 160 1.26 1.21 -12.19
C VAL A 160 0.36 2.13 -11.37
N PHE A 161 0.93 3.07 -10.61
CA PHE A 161 0.17 4.08 -9.87
C PHE A 161 -0.72 4.94 -10.79
N THR A 162 -0.17 5.39 -11.92
CA THR A 162 -0.90 6.21 -12.90
C THR A 162 -2.12 5.46 -13.44
N ILE A 163 -1.95 4.18 -13.81
CA ILE A 163 -3.05 3.34 -14.30
C ILE A 163 -4.13 3.17 -13.23
N ILE A 164 -3.75 2.88 -11.98
CA ILE A 164 -4.70 2.75 -10.87
C ILE A 164 -5.50 4.05 -10.67
N LYS A 165 -4.83 5.20 -10.67
CA LYS A 165 -5.50 6.50 -10.51
C LYS A 165 -6.48 6.76 -11.66
N LYS A 166 -6.05 6.53 -12.91
CA LYS A 166 -6.91 6.64 -14.10
C LYS A 166 -8.14 5.73 -14.02
N ALA A 167 -7.95 4.48 -13.59
CA ALA A 167 -9.03 3.50 -13.43
C ALA A 167 -10.14 3.97 -12.48
N TRP A 168 -9.80 4.77 -11.47
CA TRP A 168 -10.80 5.32 -10.55
C TRP A 168 -11.42 6.64 -11.03
N THR A 169 -10.65 7.48 -11.74
CA THR A 169 -11.06 8.86 -12.04
C THR A 169 -11.62 9.06 -13.44
N GLU A 170 -11.39 8.14 -14.38
CA GLU A 170 -11.85 8.23 -15.76
C GLU A 170 -12.95 7.20 -16.03
N GLU A 171 -13.95 7.54 -16.85
CA GLU A 171 -15.04 6.60 -17.20
C GLU A 171 -14.53 5.41 -18.01
N THR A 172 -13.62 5.67 -18.94
CA THR A 172 -12.94 4.66 -19.76
C THR A 172 -11.48 5.05 -19.92
N ILE A 173 -10.61 4.05 -19.94
CA ILE A 173 -9.16 4.25 -20.06
C ILE A 173 -8.60 3.57 -21.31
N GLU A 174 -7.65 4.25 -21.92
CA GLU A 174 -6.71 3.73 -22.92
C GLU A 174 -5.33 4.18 -22.46
N TYR A 175 -4.35 3.29 -22.50
CA TYR A 175 -3.02 3.55 -21.99
C TYR A 175 -1.98 2.80 -22.79
N LYS A 176 -0.99 3.53 -23.33
CA LYS A 176 0.19 2.97 -23.99
C LYS A 176 1.41 3.22 -23.12
N GLY A 177 1.72 2.25 -22.26
CA GLY A 177 2.82 2.34 -21.30
C GLY A 177 4.12 1.75 -21.84
N GLN A 178 5.18 1.87 -21.03
CA GLN A 178 6.41 1.13 -21.26
C GLN A 178 6.27 -0.33 -20.79
N TYR A 179 5.48 -0.56 -19.74
CA TYR A 179 5.35 -1.84 -19.05
C TYR A 179 3.96 -2.45 -19.17
N TYR A 180 2.92 -1.63 -19.34
CA TYR A 180 1.53 -2.07 -19.36
C TYR A 180 0.74 -1.34 -20.45
N ASN A 181 -0.08 -2.07 -21.21
CA ASN A 181 -0.91 -1.53 -22.29
C ASN A 181 -2.38 -1.85 -22.06
N ILE A 182 -3.24 -0.88 -22.38
CA ILE A 182 -4.69 -0.98 -22.30
C ILE A 182 -5.28 -0.37 -23.57
N PRO A 183 -5.92 -1.16 -24.43
CA PRO A 183 -5.98 -2.63 -24.41
C PRO A 183 -4.64 -3.29 -24.77
N GLN A 184 -4.56 -4.61 -24.65
CA GLN A 184 -3.46 -5.43 -25.18
C GLN A 184 -4.03 -6.56 -26.06
N PRO A 185 -3.63 -6.70 -27.34
CA PRO A 185 -2.68 -5.86 -28.09
C PRO A 185 -3.17 -4.41 -28.31
N TYR A 186 -2.27 -3.44 -28.14
CA TYR A 186 -2.63 -2.01 -28.17
C TYR A 186 -3.04 -1.52 -29.57
N GLU A 187 -2.31 -1.89 -30.62
CA GLU A 187 -2.57 -1.39 -31.97
C GLU A 187 -3.84 -2.02 -32.56
N GLU A 188 -4.04 -3.32 -32.37
CA GLU A 188 -5.19 -4.04 -32.94
C GLU A 188 -6.47 -3.93 -32.10
N GLY A 189 -6.37 -3.65 -30.80
CA GLY A 189 -7.48 -3.71 -29.85
C GLY A 189 -7.96 -5.14 -29.55
N ILE A 190 -9.01 -5.28 -28.74
CA ILE A 190 -9.58 -6.60 -28.40
C ILE A 190 -10.73 -6.91 -29.37
N ARG A 191 -10.43 -7.70 -30.39
CA ARG A 191 -11.41 -8.12 -31.41
C ARG A 191 -12.30 -9.28 -30.97
N ARG A 192 -11.86 -10.06 -29.98
CA ARG A 192 -12.56 -11.25 -29.49
C ARG A 192 -13.36 -10.93 -28.23
N TRP A 193 -14.33 -10.03 -28.36
CA TRP A 193 -15.26 -9.68 -27.28
C TRP A 193 -16.66 -10.23 -27.60
N PRO A 194 -17.09 -11.36 -27.00
CA PRO A 194 -18.30 -12.07 -27.40
C PRO A 194 -19.61 -11.29 -27.21
N VAL A 195 -19.60 -10.24 -26.39
CA VAL A 195 -20.78 -9.46 -26.03
C VAL A 195 -20.65 -7.99 -26.48
N ALA A 196 -19.96 -7.75 -27.60
CA ALA A 196 -19.76 -6.41 -28.15
C ALA A 196 -21.06 -5.64 -28.39
N ASP A 197 -22.11 -6.28 -28.92
CA ASP A 197 -23.41 -5.63 -29.09
C ASP A 197 -24.02 -5.16 -27.75
N TRP A 198 -23.81 -5.94 -26.68
CA TRP A 198 -24.26 -5.57 -25.33
C TRP A 198 -23.47 -4.38 -24.79
N THR A 199 -22.13 -4.40 -24.94
CA THR A 199 -21.28 -3.27 -24.57
C THR A 199 -21.60 -2.02 -25.39
N LYS A 200 -21.91 -2.16 -26.69
CA LYS A 200 -22.33 -1.04 -27.54
C LYS A 200 -23.61 -0.38 -27.03
N GLN A 201 -24.55 -1.17 -26.53
CA GLN A 201 -25.84 -0.68 -26.06
C GLN A 201 -25.83 -0.18 -24.60
N TYR A 202 -25.07 -0.85 -23.72
CA TYR A 202 -25.15 -0.65 -22.27
C TYR A 202 -23.81 -0.39 -21.58
N GLY A 203 -22.70 -0.57 -22.29
CA GLY A 203 -21.35 -0.32 -21.79
C GLY A 203 -21.02 1.18 -21.76
N ALA A 204 -19.81 1.50 -21.34
CA ALA A 204 -19.37 2.87 -21.26
C ALA A 204 -19.13 3.45 -22.67
N PRO A 205 -19.53 4.71 -22.93
CA PRO A 205 -19.31 5.34 -24.22
C PRO A 205 -17.82 5.34 -24.61
N GLY A 206 -17.53 4.91 -25.84
CA GLY A 206 -16.18 4.87 -26.40
C GLY A 206 -15.35 3.63 -26.05
N GLU A 207 -15.90 2.63 -25.35
CA GLU A 207 -15.20 1.35 -25.16
C GLU A 207 -14.95 0.63 -26.48
N LEU A 208 -15.94 0.64 -27.37
CA LEU A 208 -15.87 0.05 -28.70
C LEU A 208 -15.69 1.13 -29.78
N ASP A 209 -14.92 0.80 -30.82
CA ASP A 209 -14.94 1.55 -32.08
C ASP A 209 -16.15 1.17 -32.96
N GLU A 210 -16.21 1.74 -34.17
CA GLU A 210 -17.33 1.53 -35.10
C GLU A 210 -17.45 0.08 -35.56
N GLU A 211 -16.32 -0.64 -35.60
CA GLU A 211 -16.20 -2.05 -35.96
C GLU A 211 -16.48 -3.01 -34.79
N GLY A 212 -16.74 -2.49 -33.59
CA GLY A 212 -17.03 -3.30 -32.40
C GLY A 212 -15.78 -3.88 -31.72
N VAL A 213 -14.60 -3.33 -32.00
CA VAL A 213 -13.34 -3.70 -31.34
C VAL A 213 -13.19 -2.89 -30.06
N VAL A 214 -12.80 -3.55 -28.96
CA VAL A 214 -12.53 -2.84 -27.71
C VAL A 214 -11.25 -2.02 -27.84
N ARG A 215 -11.37 -0.70 -27.73
CA ARG A 215 -10.28 0.29 -27.78
C ARG A 215 -10.02 0.95 -26.44
N ARG A 216 -11.02 0.97 -25.56
CA ARG A 216 -10.94 1.51 -24.19
C ARG A 216 -11.65 0.57 -23.25
N VAL A 217 -11.29 0.55 -21.97
CA VAL A 217 -11.95 -0.28 -20.97
C VAL A 217 -12.49 0.59 -19.84
N SER A 218 -13.68 0.27 -19.35
CA SER A 218 -14.21 0.82 -18.10
C SER A 218 -13.84 -0.08 -16.93
N VAL A 219 -13.08 0.44 -15.96
CA VAL A 219 -12.69 -0.34 -14.77
C VAL A 219 -13.80 -0.24 -13.73
N ILE A 220 -14.28 -1.39 -13.27
CA ILE A 220 -15.44 -1.46 -12.37
C ILE A 220 -15.14 -2.27 -11.08
N PRO A 221 -15.69 -1.87 -9.92
CA PRO A 221 -16.42 -0.62 -9.70
C PRO A 221 -15.48 0.57 -9.51
N LYS A 222 -16.01 1.79 -9.64
CA LYS A 222 -15.34 2.97 -9.05
C LYS A 222 -15.32 2.85 -7.53
N PRO A 223 -14.35 3.47 -6.84
CA PRO A 223 -14.33 3.49 -5.37
C PRO A 223 -15.58 4.15 -4.77
N TYR A 224 -15.88 3.81 -3.52
CA TYR A 224 -16.97 4.43 -2.77
C TYR A 224 -16.68 5.91 -2.49
N GLN A 225 -15.44 6.22 -2.10
CA GLN A 225 -14.94 7.57 -1.91
C GLN A 225 -14.67 8.24 -3.25
N GLN A 226 -15.03 9.52 -3.35
CA GLN A 226 -14.83 10.33 -4.56
C GLN A 226 -13.73 11.38 -4.34
N PRO A 227 -12.84 11.62 -5.32
CA PRO A 227 -12.73 10.88 -6.60
C PRO A 227 -12.11 9.47 -6.45
N HIS A 228 -11.45 9.20 -5.32
CA HIS A 228 -10.87 7.90 -4.94
C HIS A 228 -10.53 7.93 -3.43
N PRO A 229 -10.11 6.82 -2.82
CA PRO A 229 -9.64 6.81 -1.42
C PRO A 229 -8.44 7.74 -1.22
N PRO A 230 -8.26 8.33 -0.01
CA PRO A 230 -7.06 9.10 0.29
C PRO A 230 -5.79 8.29 0.06
N LEU A 231 -4.75 8.94 -0.45
CA LEU A 231 -3.51 8.28 -0.85
C LEU A 231 -2.40 8.45 0.19
N ARG A 232 -1.58 7.40 0.38
CA ARG A 232 -0.40 7.42 1.25
C ARG A 232 0.83 6.80 0.60
N GLN A 233 2.00 7.36 0.94
CA GLN A 233 3.29 6.77 0.62
C GLN A 233 4.00 6.39 1.94
N PRO A 234 4.07 5.11 2.30
CA PRO A 234 4.75 4.64 3.50
C PRO A 234 6.27 4.81 3.38
N PHE A 235 6.91 5.00 4.54
CA PHE A 235 8.35 4.96 4.77
C PHE A 235 9.20 5.79 3.80
N SER A 236 8.75 7.00 3.50
CA SER A 236 9.48 7.94 2.66
C SER A 236 10.70 8.50 3.39
N VAL A 237 11.88 8.38 2.79
CA VAL A 237 13.14 8.90 3.33
C VAL A 237 13.89 9.83 2.37
N SER A 238 13.55 9.83 1.07
CA SER A 238 14.21 10.66 0.06
C SER A 238 13.38 11.88 -0.33
N GLU A 239 14.04 13.01 -0.53
CA GLU A 239 13.39 14.26 -0.96
C GLU A 239 12.67 14.11 -2.30
N ALA A 240 13.24 13.37 -3.25
CA ALA A 240 12.60 13.09 -4.55
C ALA A 240 11.22 12.44 -4.39
N THR A 241 11.08 11.46 -3.49
CA THR A 241 9.80 10.81 -3.21
C THR A 241 8.83 11.76 -2.53
N ILE A 242 9.31 12.60 -1.60
CA ILE A 242 8.48 13.60 -0.91
C ILE A 242 7.92 14.62 -1.89
N ARG A 243 8.73 15.11 -2.83
CA ARG A 243 8.29 16.05 -3.87
C ARG A 243 7.30 15.39 -4.83
N TRP A 244 7.56 14.16 -5.26
CA TRP A 244 6.58 13.40 -6.06
C TRP A 244 5.23 13.24 -5.32
N CYS A 245 5.25 12.90 -4.03
CA CYS A 245 4.04 12.82 -3.23
C CYS A 245 3.28 14.15 -3.16
N ALA A 246 3.98 15.27 -3.04
CA ALA A 246 3.36 16.59 -2.99
C ALA A 246 2.61 16.91 -4.29
N ARG A 247 3.25 16.67 -5.46
CA ARG A 247 2.64 16.85 -6.78
C ARG A 247 1.40 15.98 -6.98
N GLU A 248 1.48 14.72 -6.56
CA GLU A 248 0.37 13.75 -6.69
C GLU A 248 -0.68 13.87 -5.58
N THR A 249 -0.53 14.82 -4.64
CA THR A 249 -1.44 14.99 -3.49
C THR A 249 -1.52 13.75 -2.58
N ILE A 250 -0.40 13.08 -2.42
CA ILE A 250 -0.22 11.91 -1.56
C ILE A 250 0.33 12.36 -0.21
N LEU A 251 -0.14 11.75 0.90
CA LEU A 251 0.43 11.97 2.23
C LEU A 251 1.63 11.04 2.45
N PRO A 252 2.87 11.55 2.54
CA PRO A 252 4.02 10.73 2.84
C PRO A 252 4.11 10.44 4.34
N TRP A 253 4.34 9.19 4.69
CA TRP A 253 4.77 8.77 6.02
C TRP A 253 6.29 8.77 6.07
N ILE A 254 6.85 9.75 6.77
CA ILE A 254 8.30 9.95 6.82
C ILE A 254 8.90 9.06 7.92
N LEU A 255 9.82 8.18 7.53
CA LEU A 255 10.57 7.28 8.43
C LEU A 255 11.94 7.90 8.77
N ILE A 256 11.92 9.13 9.27
CA ILE A 256 13.13 9.82 9.76
C ILE A 256 12.86 10.28 11.19
N SER A 257 13.74 9.85 12.10
CA SER A 257 13.64 10.14 13.53
C SER A 257 14.36 11.43 13.92
N TYR A 258 15.43 11.82 13.22
CA TYR A 258 16.17 13.04 13.54
C TYR A 258 15.36 14.31 13.16
N PRO A 259 15.05 15.20 14.13
CA PRO A 259 14.11 16.30 13.91
C PRO A 259 14.47 17.25 12.76
N GLU A 260 15.75 17.57 12.58
CA GLU A 260 16.19 18.51 11.53
C GLU A 260 15.98 17.90 10.14
N ASN A 261 16.33 16.62 9.96
CA ASN A 261 16.13 15.91 8.70
C ASN A 261 14.63 15.72 8.40
N PHE A 262 13.82 15.39 9.41
CA PHE A 262 12.37 15.33 9.27
C PHE A 262 11.78 16.68 8.84
N THR A 263 12.21 17.76 9.49
CA THR A 263 11.76 19.13 9.17
C THR A 263 12.18 19.54 7.76
N LYS A 264 13.37 19.17 7.30
CA LYS A 264 13.82 19.40 5.91
C LYS A 264 12.86 18.76 4.91
N LEU A 265 12.46 17.51 5.12
CA LEU A 265 11.49 16.85 4.25
C LEU A 265 10.10 17.49 4.32
N CYS A 266 9.66 17.94 5.49
CA CYS A 266 8.39 18.68 5.62
C CYS A 266 8.38 19.97 4.80
N LYS A 267 9.50 20.70 4.79
CA LYS A 267 9.67 21.91 3.97
C LYS A 267 9.67 21.58 2.48
N ALA A 268 10.39 20.54 2.07
CA ALA A 268 10.37 20.10 0.67
C ALA A 268 8.96 19.72 0.20
N TYR A 269 8.16 19.05 1.04
CA TYR A 269 6.75 18.77 0.73
C TYR A 269 5.93 20.05 0.59
N GLN A 270 6.08 20.99 1.53
CA GLN A 270 5.37 22.27 1.52
C GLN A 270 5.69 23.09 0.27
N GLU A 271 6.97 23.26 -0.05
CA GLU A 271 7.46 23.99 -1.22
C GLU A 271 6.88 23.41 -2.51
N GLU A 272 6.94 22.08 -2.65
CA GLU A 272 6.43 21.40 -3.84
C GLU A 272 4.89 21.41 -3.90
N ALA A 273 4.20 21.32 -2.76
CA ALA A 273 2.74 21.40 -2.73
C ALA A 273 2.24 22.78 -3.21
N ALA A 274 2.97 23.85 -2.91
CA ALA A 274 2.65 25.20 -3.39
C ALA A 274 2.72 25.31 -4.92
N THR A 275 3.61 24.56 -5.60
CA THR A 275 3.72 24.59 -7.07
C THR A 275 2.49 24.01 -7.78
N VAL A 276 1.72 23.18 -7.07
CA VAL A 276 0.45 22.60 -7.53
C VAL A 276 -0.77 23.21 -6.83
N GLY A 277 -0.62 24.41 -6.26
CA GLY A 277 -1.72 25.21 -5.71
C GLY A 277 -2.22 24.79 -4.32
N ARG A 278 -1.43 24.01 -3.56
CA ARG A 278 -1.77 23.59 -2.20
C ARG A 278 -0.93 24.35 -1.16
N GLU A 279 -1.50 25.42 -0.63
CA GLU A 279 -0.91 26.18 0.49
C GLU A 279 -1.06 25.41 1.80
N LEU A 280 0.05 24.94 2.37
CA LEU A 280 0.09 24.14 3.59
C LEU A 280 1.05 24.76 4.61
N PRO A 281 0.81 24.62 5.93
CA PRO A 281 1.84 24.89 6.92
C PRO A 281 2.96 23.84 6.84
N VAL A 282 4.15 24.16 7.36
CA VAL A 282 5.23 23.16 7.54
C VAL A 282 4.70 22.00 8.40
N GLY A 283 4.85 20.77 7.91
CA GLY A 283 4.31 19.58 8.60
C GLY A 283 2.80 19.36 8.37
N GLY A 284 2.14 20.18 7.56
CA GLY A 284 0.81 19.90 7.06
C GLY A 284 0.81 18.76 6.04
N SER A 285 -0.17 17.86 6.11
CA SER A 285 -0.35 16.76 5.16
C SER A 285 0.85 15.79 5.06
N VAL A 286 1.59 15.59 6.15
CA VAL A 286 2.64 14.57 6.28
C VAL A 286 2.39 13.69 7.51
N GLY A 287 2.89 12.45 7.48
CA GLY A 287 2.87 11.51 8.60
C GLY A 287 4.28 11.28 9.17
N ALA A 288 4.37 10.95 10.46
CA ALA A 288 5.62 10.57 11.11
C ALA A 288 5.54 9.13 11.63
N ALA A 289 6.43 8.26 11.17
CA ALA A 289 6.54 6.91 11.70
C ALA A 289 7.40 6.91 12.98
N ARG A 290 6.87 6.43 14.10
CA ARG A 290 7.58 6.36 15.39
C ARG A 290 7.30 5.04 16.08
N ALA A 291 8.34 4.40 16.60
CA ALA A 291 8.20 3.33 17.57
C ALA A 291 7.83 3.93 18.92
N ILE A 292 6.77 3.42 19.55
CA ILE A 292 6.29 3.87 20.86
C ILE A 292 6.17 2.64 21.76
N SER A 293 6.67 2.75 22.98
CA SER A 293 6.49 1.74 24.04
C SER A 293 5.90 2.43 25.26
N ILE A 294 4.86 1.82 25.83
CA ILE A 294 4.09 2.39 26.94
C ILE A 294 4.16 1.39 28.10
N GLY A 295 4.51 1.89 29.28
CA GLY A 295 4.58 1.14 30.54
C GLY A 295 4.15 2.03 31.70
N LYS A 296 3.93 1.47 32.89
CA LYS A 296 3.54 2.24 34.08
C LYS A 296 4.68 3.13 34.57
N THR A 297 5.92 2.73 34.30
CA THR A 297 7.13 3.54 34.51
C THR A 297 7.96 3.64 33.23
N TYR A 298 8.91 4.59 33.22
CA TYR A 298 9.87 4.73 32.12
C TYR A 298 10.73 3.47 31.96
N GLU A 299 11.17 2.87 33.06
CA GLU A 299 11.98 1.65 33.07
C GLU A 299 11.21 0.47 32.49
N GLU A 300 9.93 0.34 32.83
CA GLU A 300 9.05 -0.68 32.27
C GLU A 300 8.85 -0.45 30.77
N ALA A 301 8.51 0.78 30.36
CA ALA A 301 8.32 1.14 28.96
C ALA A 301 9.59 0.88 28.13
N ARG A 302 10.76 1.24 28.68
CA ARG A 302 12.07 0.99 28.08
C ARG A 302 12.35 -0.50 27.97
N ALA A 303 12.14 -1.28 29.03
CA ALA A 303 12.37 -2.72 29.02
C ALA A 303 11.45 -3.44 28.02
N LEU A 304 10.17 -3.03 27.92
CA LEU A 304 9.23 -3.53 26.92
C LEU A 304 9.69 -3.20 25.50
N GLY A 305 10.12 -1.95 25.27
CA GLY A 305 10.66 -1.53 23.97
C GLY A 305 11.87 -2.35 23.53
N PHE A 306 12.78 -2.65 24.47
CA PHE A 306 13.94 -3.50 24.19
C PHE A 306 13.56 -4.95 23.87
N LYS A 307 12.62 -5.54 24.61
CA LYS A 307 12.19 -6.95 24.42
C LYS A 307 11.27 -7.15 23.22
N GLY A 308 10.51 -6.12 22.84
CA GLY A 308 9.55 -6.15 21.74
C GLY A 308 10.15 -5.54 20.47
N THR A 309 9.78 -4.30 20.19
CA THR A 309 10.09 -3.60 18.93
C THR A 309 11.58 -3.57 18.62
N ALA A 310 12.44 -3.25 19.59
CA ALA A 310 13.88 -3.15 19.32
C ALA A 310 14.52 -4.51 19.07
N LEU A 311 14.12 -5.57 19.79
CA LEU A 311 14.60 -6.93 19.51
C LEU A 311 14.19 -7.37 18.12
N GLY A 312 12.91 -7.16 17.75
CA GLY A 312 12.43 -7.45 16.41
C GLY A 312 13.22 -6.70 15.35
N PHE A 313 13.39 -5.38 15.49
CA PHE A 313 14.15 -4.59 14.53
C PHE A 313 15.63 -4.97 14.48
N HIS A 314 16.31 -5.15 15.61
CA HIS A 314 17.74 -5.43 15.66
C HIS A 314 18.11 -6.86 15.27
N ALA A 315 17.25 -7.84 15.56
CA ALA A 315 17.49 -9.23 15.21
C ALA A 315 17.08 -9.57 13.77
N TYR A 316 16.21 -8.76 13.16
CA TYR A 316 15.63 -9.04 11.85
C TYR A 316 16.09 -8.10 10.73
N PHE A 317 16.26 -6.80 10.99
CA PHE A 317 16.70 -5.77 10.02
C PHE A 317 18.16 -5.39 10.26
#